data_AF-A0A267DAS3-F1
#
_entry.id   AF-A0A267DAS3-F1
#
_cell.length_a   1.000
_cell.length_b   1.000
_cell.length_c   1.000
_cell.angle_alpha   90.00
_cell.angle_beta   90.00
_cell.angle_gamma   90.00
#
_symmetry.space_group_name_H-M   'P 1'
#
loop_
_entity.id
_entity.type
_entity.pdbx_description
1 polymer ?
#
loop_
_entity_poly.entity_id
_entity_poly.type
_entity_poly.pdbx_seq_one_letter_code
_entity_poly.pdbx_strand_id
1 'polypeptide(L)'
;LTVNPAARLPLECLQDGKGRLIICNLQPTPRDLKASMRLFADADTLMSMLMRELQVPVPDWSVQRRIRLLKSANSSNEALVRLEPLDSLGNQLSHLKSVRVSSNSIIDREPFDVPLGADLELTFFGHFASRRFV
;
A
#
# COMPACT_ATOMS: atom_id res chain seq x y z
N LEU A 1 0.81 19.12 13.85
CA LEU A 1 0.70 20.29 12.93
C LEU A 1 1.81 21.32 13.19
N THR A 2 3.08 20.95 13.00
CA THR A 2 4.26 21.78 13.34
C THR A 2 5.14 22.13 12.13
N VAL A 3 5.17 21.28 11.11
CA VAL A 3 6.06 21.42 9.95
C VAL A 3 5.41 22.24 8.83
N ASN A 4 6.01 23.37 8.46
CA ASN A 4 5.55 24.20 7.35
C ASN A 4 6.21 23.77 6.01
N PRO A 5 5.51 23.89 4.86
CA PRO A 5 4.19 24.50 4.68
C PRO A 5 3.00 23.58 5.00
N ALA A 6 3.22 22.27 5.15
CA ALA A 6 2.16 21.28 5.29
C ALA A 6 1.17 21.58 6.44
N ALA A 7 1.67 22.06 7.58
CA ALA A 7 0.86 22.44 8.74
C ALA A 7 -0.05 23.67 8.51
N ARG A 8 0.09 24.38 7.39
CA ARG A 8 -0.78 25.49 6.99
C ARG A 8 -1.93 25.05 6.09
N LEU A 9 -1.79 23.93 5.36
CA LEU A 9 -2.81 23.46 4.40
C LEU A 9 -4.21 23.32 5.03
N PRO A 10 -4.37 22.76 6.26
CA PRO A 10 -5.70 22.67 6.86
C PRO A 10 -6.33 24.04 7.18
N LEU A 11 -5.54 25.11 7.28
CA LEU A 11 -6.05 26.46 7.55
C LEU A 11 -6.64 27.13 6.31
N GLU A 12 -6.35 26.62 5.11
CA GLU A 12 -6.84 27.20 3.86
C GLU A 12 -8.36 27.08 3.76
N CYS A 13 -8.96 26.05 4.37
CA CYS A 13 -10.42 25.93 4.45
C CYS A 13 -11.11 27.09 5.19
N LEU A 14 -10.37 27.86 5.99
CA LEU A 14 -10.90 28.98 6.78
C LEU A 14 -10.88 30.32 6.02
N GLN A 15 -10.20 30.42 4.87
CA GLN A 15 -9.90 31.70 4.22
C GLN A 15 -11.15 32.52 3.83
N ASP A 16 -12.21 31.85 3.37
CA ASP A 16 -13.48 32.50 2.99
C ASP A 16 -14.52 32.51 4.12
N GLY A 17 -14.14 32.11 5.34
CA GLY A 17 -15.03 32.03 6.51
C GLY A 17 -16.15 30.99 6.43
N LYS A 18 -16.24 30.22 5.34
CA LYS A 18 -17.28 29.20 5.12
C LYS A 18 -16.89 27.79 5.59
N GLY A 19 -15.60 27.47 5.62
CA GLY A 19 -15.13 26.17 6.09
C GLY A 19 -15.03 26.08 7.61
N ARG A 20 -15.02 24.85 8.12
CA ARG A 20 -14.78 24.54 9.53
C ARG A 20 -13.59 23.60 9.64
N LEU A 21 -12.72 23.88 10.60
CA LEU A 21 -11.57 23.03 10.88
C LEU A 21 -11.88 22.15 12.10
N ILE A 22 -11.78 20.84 11.91
CA ILE A 22 -11.88 19.85 12.99
C ILE A 22 -10.50 19.20 13.14
N ILE A 23 -10.00 19.12 14.38
CA ILE A 23 -8.71 18.49 14.69
C ILE A 23 -8.96 17.29 15.59
N CYS A 24 -8.58 16.10 15.13
CA CYS A 24 -8.49 14.90 15.95
C CYS A 24 -7.01 14.57 16.18
N ASN A 25 -6.55 14.65 17.43
CA ASN A 25 -5.21 14.23 17.81
C ASN A 25 -5.14 13.98 19.31
N LEU A 26 -4.39 12.96 19.73
CA LEU A 26 -4.16 12.69 21.16
C LEU A 26 -3.36 13.80 21.84
N GLN A 27 -2.47 14.46 21.11
CA GLN A 27 -1.62 15.53 21.62
C GLN A 27 -2.15 16.92 21.19
N PRO A 28 -1.97 17.96 22.00
CA PRO A 28 -2.25 19.34 21.58
C PRO A 28 -1.52 19.71 20.31
N THR A 29 -2.13 20.54 19.47
CA THR A 29 -1.48 21.04 18.25
C THR A 29 -1.32 22.56 18.27
N PRO A 30 -0.31 23.12 17.59
CA PRO A 30 -0.15 24.58 17.47
C PRO A 30 -1.32 25.30 16.78
N ARG A 31 -2.26 24.57 16.17
CA ARG A 31 -3.41 25.12 15.42
C ARG A 31 -4.74 24.93 16.13
N ASP A 32 -4.72 24.43 17.36
CA ASP A 32 -5.90 24.12 18.16
C ASP A 32 -6.88 25.28 18.30
N LEU A 33 -6.37 26.51 18.49
CA LEU A 33 -7.19 27.71 18.64
C LEU A 33 -7.99 28.09 17.38
N LYS A 34 -7.61 27.55 16.22
CA LYS A 34 -8.31 27.79 14.94
C LYS A 34 -9.34 26.70 14.63
N ALA A 35 -9.39 25.63 15.40
CA ALA A 35 -10.32 24.54 15.18
C ALA A 35 -11.70 24.89 15.78
N SER A 36 -12.75 24.66 15.00
CA SER A 36 -14.14 24.74 15.46
C SER A 36 -14.47 23.62 16.44
N MET A 37 -13.75 22.49 16.37
CA MET A 37 -13.87 21.36 17.28
C MET A 37 -12.53 20.64 17.42
N ARG A 38 -12.22 20.21 18.64
CA ARG A 38 -11.04 19.39 18.96
C ARG A 38 -11.46 18.09 19.61
N LEU A 39 -10.93 16.98 19.10
CA LEU A 39 -11.21 15.63 19.56
C LEU A 39 -9.91 14.99 20.02
N PHE A 40 -9.84 14.65 21.31
CA PHE A 40 -8.70 13.97 21.91
C PHE A 40 -8.97 12.47 21.96
N ALA A 41 -8.85 11.82 20.80
CA ALA A 41 -9.15 10.40 20.65
C ALA A 41 -8.21 9.75 19.63
N ASP A 42 -8.11 8.41 19.70
CA ASP A 42 -7.53 7.61 18.64
C ASP A 42 -8.33 7.80 17.35
N ALA A 43 -7.61 8.03 16.23
CA ALA A 43 -8.24 8.30 14.94
C ALA A 43 -9.14 7.14 14.49
N ASP A 44 -8.72 5.90 14.68
CA ASP A 44 -9.49 4.71 14.31
C ASP A 44 -10.81 4.62 15.08
N THR A 45 -10.81 4.96 16.37
CA THR A 45 -12.03 4.99 17.20
C THR A 45 -12.99 6.06 16.69
N LEU A 46 -12.49 7.29 16.46
CA LEU A 46 -13.30 8.38 15.93
C LEU A 46 -13.90 8.01 14.57
N MET A 47 -13.07 7.51 13.65
CA MET A 47 -13.49 7.16 12.30
C MET A 47 -14.48 6.00 12.32
N SER A 48 -14.29 4.98 13.17
CA SER A 48 -15.25 3.87 13.30
C SER A 48 -16.62 4.35 13.80
N MET A 49 -16.65 5.28 14.76
CA MET A 49 -17.89 5.89 15.23
C MET A 49 -18.55 6.74 14.14
N LEU A 50 -17.77 7.56 13.42
CA LEU A 50 -18.27 8.40 12.34
C LEU A 50 -18.85 7.57 11.20
N MET A 51 -18.17 6.50 10.79
CA MET A 51 -18.62 5.61 9.72
C MET A 51 -19.92 4.90 10.10
N ARG A 52 -20.07 4.51 11.38
CA ARG A 52 -21.34 3.97 11.90
C ARG A 52 -22.47 4.99 11.84
N GLU A 53 -22.22 6.23 12.26
CA GLU A 53 -23.22 7.31 12.21
C GLU A 53 -23.65 7.63 10.77
N LEU A 54 -22.69 7.67 9.85
CA LEU A 54 -22.95 7.90 8.42
C LEU A 54 -23.53 6.68 7.69
N GLN A 55 -23.63 5.53 8.37
CA GLN A 55 -24.03 4.25 7.78
C GLN A 55 -23.16 3.84 6.57
N VAL A 56 -21.89 4.24 6.58
CA VAL A 56 -20.92 3.87 5.55
C VAL A 56 -20.04 2.75 6.11
N PRO A 57 -19.98 1.57 5.48
CA PRO A 57 -19.08 0.51 5.93
C PRO A 57 -17.62 0.90 5.67
N VAL A 58 -16.73 0.57 6.60
CA VAL A 58 -15.28 0.63 6.35
C VAL A 58 -14.95 -0.50 5.38
N PRO A 59 -14.32 -0.22 4.22
CA PRO A 59 -14.02 -1.25 3.24
C PRO A 59 -12.93 -2.19 3.76
N ASP A 60 -13.07 -3.48 3.44
CA ASP A 60 -12.00 -4.44 3.67
C ASP A 60 -10.80 -4.11 2.78
N TRP A 61 -9.64 -3.99 3.39
CA TRP A 61 -8.40 -3.82 2.66
C TRP A 61 -7.77 -5.18 2.33
N SER A 62 -7.39 -5.38 1.06
CA SER A 62 -6.65 -6.55 0.63
C SER A 62 -5.46 -6.16 -0.23
N VAL A 63 -4.32 -6.83 -0.02
CA VAL A 63 -3.14 -6.62 -0.85
C VAL A 63 -3.36 -7.31 -2.20
N GLN A 64 -3.48 -6.52 -3.25
CA GLN A 64 -3.44 -7.01 -4.61
C GLN A 64 -2.00 -6.95 -5.13
N ARG A 65 -1.49 -8.08 -5.59
CA ARG A 65 -0.18 -8.20 -6.24
C ARG A 65 -0.41 -8.67 -7.67
N ARG A 66 0.26 -8.03 -8.62
CA ARG A 66 0.15 -8.37 -10.04
C ARG A 66 1.51 -8.77 -10.55
N ILE A 67 1.56 -9.86 -11.30
CA ILE A 67 2.76 -10.33 -11.98
C ILE A 67 2.38 -10.55 -13.43
N ARG A 68 3.10 -9.87 -14.33
CA ARG A 68 3.00 -10.12 -15.77
C ARG A 68 3.97 -11.25 -16.12
N LEU A 69 3.47 -12.21 -16.88
CA LEU A 69 4.27 -13.31 -17.42
C LEU A 69 4.67 -12.96 -18.84
N LEU A 70 5.97 -12.92 -19.12
CA LEU A 70 6.49 -12.73 -20.47
C LEU A 70 7.27 -13.96 -20.90
N LYS A 71 7.17 -14.34 -22.17
CA LYS A 71 8.04 -15.38 -22.73
C LYS A 71 9.48 -14.84 -22.76
N SER A 72 10.40 -15.61 -22.20
CA SER A 72 11.84 -15.35 -22.24
C SER A 72 12.55 -16.57 -22.83
N ALA A 73 13.73 -16.39 -23.38
CA ALA A 73 14.56 -17.48 -23.89
C ALA A 73 16.01 -17.19 -23.56
N ASN A 74 16.74 -18.22 -23.12
CA ASN A 74 18.19 -18.12 -22.95
C ASN A 74 18.91 -18.51 -24.25
N SER A 75 20.21 -18.26 -24.30
CA SER A 75 21.09 -18.64 -25.42
C SER A 75 21.15 -20.16 -25.67
N SER A 76 20.68 -20.98 -24.73
CA SER A 76 20.52 -22.44 -24.84
C SER A 76 19.13 -22.89 -25.33
N ASN A 77 18.27 -21.96 -25.79
CA ASN A 77 16.94 -22.22 -26.36
C ASN A 77 15.94 -22.88 -25.40
N GLU A 78 16.18 -22.77 -24.09
CA GLU A 78 15.26 -23.24 -23.05
C GLU A 78 14.10 -22.25 -22.93
N ALA A 79 12.87 -22.78 -22.86
CA ALA A 79 11.68 -21.96 -22.70
C ALA A 79 11.60 -21.41 -21.27
N LEU A 80 11.83 -20.10 -21.12
CA LEU A 80 11.73 -19.40 -19.85
C LEU A 80 10.47 -18.52 -19.80
N VAL A 81 10.03 -18.22 -18.59
CA VAL A 81 8.98 -17.25 -18.29
C VAL A 81 9.58 -16.18 -17.38
N ARG A 82 9.50 -14.93 -17.80
CA ARG A 82 9.84 -13.78 -16.97
C ARG A 82 8.65 -13.39 -16.12
N LEU A 83 8.89 -13.24 -14.82
CA LEU A 83 7.93 -12.66 -13.87
C LEU A 83 8.25 -11.18 -13.70
N GLU A 84 7.34 -10.31 -14.15
CA GLU A 84 7.42 -8.86 -13.95
C GLU A 84 6.38 -8.40 -12.91
N PRO A 85 6.82 -8.05 -11.69
CA PRO A 85 5.93 -7.49 -10.68
C PRO A 85 5.41 -6.10 -11.09
N LEU A 86 4.09 -5.90 -11.00
CA LEU A 86 3.40 -4.65 -11.39
C LEU A 86 2.59 -4.03 -10.24
N ASP A 87 2.37 -2.72 -10.32
CA ASP A 87 1.40 -2.01 -9.50
C ASP A 87 -0.06 -2.17 -10.04
N SER A 88 -1.01 -1.51 -9.38
CA SER A 88 -2.43 -1.52 -9.77
C SER A 88 -2.71 -0.78 -11.09
N LEU A 89 -1.76 0.02 -11.59
CA LEU A 89 -1.84 0.79 -12.84
C LEU A 89 -1.09 0.10 -14.00
N GLY A 90 -0.37 -0.99 -13.72
CA GLY A 90 0.38 -1.76 -14.70
C GLY A 90 1.85 -1.31 -14.89
N ASN A 91 2.34 -0.39 -14.05
CA ASN A 91 3.75 0.01 -14.03
C ASN A 91 4.59 -1.04 -13.30
N GLN A 92 5.86 -1.19 -13.68
CA GLN A 92 6.78 -2.08 -12.99
C GLN A 92 7.00 -1.62 -11.55
N LEU A 93 6.83 -2.54 -10.59
CA LEU A 93 7.00 -2.29 -9.17
C LEU A 93 7.65 -3.51 -8.52
N SER A 94 8.90 -3.39 -8.07
CA SER A 94 9.69 -4.46 -7.44
C SER A 94 9.19 -4.87 -6.05
N HIS A 95 7.99 -5.44 -5.97
CA HIS A 95 7.39 -5.96 -4.75
C HIS A 95 7.64 -7.46 -4.53
N LEU A 96 8.27 -8.14 -5.49
CA LEU A 96 8.72 -9.53 -5.38
C LEU A 96 10.16 -9.55 -4.86
N LYS A 97 10.37 -10.24 -3.73
CA LYS A 97 11.68 -10.37 -3.06
C LYS A 97 12.48 -11.53 -3.62
N SER A 98 11.84 -12.67 -3.82
CA SER A 98 12.50 -13.85 -4.39
C SER A 98 11.50 -14.84 -4.96
N VAL A 99 11.99 -15.67 -5.86
CA VAL A 99 11.26 -16.78 -6.50
C VAL A 99 12.07 -18.04 -6.27
N ARG A 100 11.52 -18.97 -5.50
CA ARG A 100 12.09 -20.30 -5.37
C ARG A 100 11.53 -21.19 -6.48
N VAL A 101 12.43 -21.80 -7.24
CA VAL A 101 12.15 -22.77 -8.30
C VAL A 101 12.58 -24.14 -7.78
N SER A 102 11.61 -25.02 -7.50
CA SER A 102 11.85 -26.32 -6.82
C SER A 102 12.57 -26.20 -5.46
N SER A 103 12.94 -27.32 -4.83
CA SER A 103 13.54 -27.28 -3.49
C SER A 103 14.91 -26.57 -3.42
N ASN A 104 15.65 -26.51 -4.54
CA ASN A 104 17.08 -26.21 -4.50
C ASN A 104 17.52 -24.92 -5.20
N SER A 105 16.65 -24.21 -5.93
CA SER A 105 17.05 -22.96 -6.60
C SER A 105 16.19 -21.77 -6.19
N ILE A 106 16.83 -20.64 -5.91
CA ILE A 106 16.19 -19.39 -5.50
C ILE A 106 16.77 -18.27 -6.36
N ILE A 107 15.89 -17.46 -6.93
CA ILE A 107 16.22 -16.23 -7.64
C ILE A 107 15.78 -15.07 -6.74
N ASP A 108 16.73 -14.29 -6.24
CA ASP A 108 16.50 -13.19 -5.29
C ASP A 108 16.81 -11.80 -5.88
N ARG A 109 17.09 -11.75 -7.18
CA ARG A 109 17.33 -10.51 -7.93
C ARG A 109 16.60 -10.53 -9.27
N GLU A 110 16.09 -9.37 -9.65
CA GLU A 110 15.53 -9.16 -10.99
C GLU A 110 16.64 -9.23 -12.06
N PRO A 111 16.36 -9.76 -13.26
CA PRO A 111 15.06 -10.28 -13.73
C PRO A 111 14.74 -11.69 -13.20
N PHE A 112 13.47 -11.94 -12.88
CA PHE A 112 13.00 -13.25 -12.42
C PHE A 112 12.61 -14.14 -13.62
N ASP A 113 13.60 -14.71 -14.28
CA ASP A 113 13.41 -15.66 -15.37
C ASP A 113 13.40 -17.10 -14.82
N VAL A 114 12.28 -17.81 -14.98
CA VAL A 114 12.08 -19.18 -14.46
C VAL A 114 11.74 -20.16 -15.59
N PRO A 115 12.03 -21.47 -15.45
CA PRO A 115 11.65 -22.47 -16.46
C PRO A 115 10.13 -22.54 -16.63
N LEU A 116 9.67 -22.65 -17.89
CA LEU A 116 8.25 -22.83 -18.18
C LEU A 116 7.74 -24.14 -17.56
N GLY A 117 6.67 -24.05 -16.76
CA GLY A 117 6.07 -25.22 -16.10
C GLY A 117 6.71 -25.63 -14.78
N ALA A 118 7.65 -24.84 -14.25
CA ALA A 118 8.22 -25.09 -12.92
C ALA A 118 7.24 -24.72 -11.78
N ASP A 119 7.32 -25.47 -10.67
CA ASP A 119 6.66 -25.10 -9.42
C ASP A 119 7.41 -23.95 -8.74
N LEU A 120 6.66 -22.91 -8.38
CA LEU A 120 7.21 -21.65 -7.87
C LEU A 120 6.67 -21.34 -6.48
N GLU A 121 7.56 -20.95 -5.57
CA GLU A 121 7.21 -20.31 -4.31
C GLU A 121 7.67 -18.84 -4.35
N LEU A 122 6.70 -17.92 -4.29
CA LEU A 122 6.93 -16.48 -4.41
C LEU A 122 7.03 -15.85 -3.02
N THR A 123 8.11 -15.10 -2.78
CA THR A 123 8.29 -14.30 -1.58
C THR A 123 8.21 -12.82 -1.94
N PHE A 124 7.41 -12.04 -1.22
CA PHE A 124 7.19 -10.61 -1.49
C PHE A 124 7.83 -9.73 -0.40
N PHE A 125 8.13 -8.48 -0.76
CA PHE A 125 8.47 -7.46 0.22
C PHE A 125 7.22 -7.05 1.05
N GLY A 126 7.47 -6.64 2.30
CA GLY A 126 6.45 -6.16 3.24
C GLY A 126 5.91 -7.23 4.19
N HIS A 127 5.66 -6.82 5.44
CA HIS A 127 4.95 -7.61 6.45
C HIS A 127 3.44 -7.31 6.40
N PHE A 128 2.81 -7.60 5.27
CA PHE A 128 1.36 -7.63 5.18
C PHE A 128 0.96 -9.08 5.32
N ALA A 129 0.15 -9.43 6.34
CA ALA A 129 -0.30 -10.78 6.60
C ALA A 129 -0.83 -11.43 5.32
N SER A 130 0.04 -12.17 4.62
CA SER A 130 -0.29 -12.76 3.34
C SER A 130 -1.04 -14.04 3.62
N ARG A 131 -2.36 -14.04 3.37
CA ARG A 131 -3.07 -15.29 3.13
C ARG A 131 -2.36 -15.97 1.96
N ARG A 132 -1.95 -17.23 2.16
CA ARG A 132 -1.40 -18.08 1.09
C ARG A 132 -2.42 -18.13 -0.04
N PHE A 133 -1.97 -17.85 -1.26
CA PHE A 133 -2.73 -18.18 -2.45
C PHE A 133 -2.53 -19.69 -2.67
N VAL A 134 -3.63 -20.45 -2.67
CA VAL A 134 -3.68 -21.88 -3.04
C VAL A 134 -4.12 -21.96 -4.48
#